data_AF-A0AAU1G8W1-F1
#
_entry.id   AF-A0AAU1G8W1-F1
#
_cell.length_a   1.000
_cell.length_b   1.000
_cell.length_c   1.000
_cell.angle_alpha   90.00
_cell.angle_beta   90.00
_cell.angle_gamma   90.00
#
_symmetry.space_group_name_H-M   'P 1'
#
loop_
_entity.id
_entity.type
_entity.pdbx_description
1 polymer ?
#
loop_
_entity_poly.entity_id
_entity_poly.type
_entity_poly.pdbx_seq_one_letter_code
_entity_poly.pdbx_strand_id
1 'polypeptide(L)' 'MDKKNALRAGAVTAGTTLMMLLMTSPALALTRDDGDDPGTGLSIGQTLGLYVALPIVLFLVITGLVMVLDKSHKQQQG' A
#
# COMPACT_ATOMS: atom_id res chain seq x y z
N MET A 1 -34.42 36.51 -4.67
CA MET A 1 -34.41 35.45 -3.64
C MET A 1 -34.63 36.10 -2.29
N ASP A 2 -35.56 35.59 -1.48
CA ASP A 2 -35.86 36.16 -0.16
C ASP A 2 -34.77 35.85 0.87
N LYS A 3 -34.48 36.81 1.77
CA LYS A 3 -33.50 36.66 2.86
C LYS A 3 -33.75 35.41 3.73
N LYS A 4 -35.02 35.02 3.88
CA LYS A 4 -35.44 33.81 4.61
C LYS A 4 -35.01 32.52 3.90
N ASN A 5 -35.07 32.49 2.57
CA ASN A 5 -34.60 31.34 1.78
C ASN A 5 -33.08 31.26 1.77
N ALA A 6 -32.39 32.41 1.72
CA ALA A 6 -30.94 32.46 1.88
C ALA A 6 -30.49 31.93 3.25
N LEU A 7 -31.17 32.31 4.34
CA LEU A 7 -30.88 31.82 5.68
C LEU A 7 -31.11 30.31 5.80
N ARG A 8 -32.22 29.80 5.25
CA ARG A 8 -32.54 28.35 5.25
C ARG A 8 -31.51 27.55 4.44
N ALA A 9 -31.14 28.03 3.26
CA ALA A 9 -30.12 27.41 2.44
C ALA A 9 -28.77 27.39 3.15
N GLY A 10 -28.37 28.51 3.77
CA GLY A 10 -27.13 28.60 4.56
C GLY A 10 -27.09 27.62 5.73
N ALA A 11 -28.19 27.51 6.49
CA ALA A 11 -28.29 26.59 7.63
C ALA A 11 -28.21 25.12 7.18
N VAL A 12 -28.89 24.75 6.09
CA VAL A 12 -28.85 23.39 5.54
C VAL A 12 -27.46 23.06 5.02
N THR A 13 -26.84 23.95 4.25
CA THR A 13 -25.47 23.76 3.75
C THR A 13 -24.48 23.61 4.90
N ALA A 14 -24.51 24.51 5.88
CA ALA A 14 -23.59 24.46 7.03
C ALA A 14 -23.81 23.20 7.90
N GLY A 15 -25.07 22.80 8.13
CA GLY A 15 -25.38 21.58 8.87
C GLY A 15 -24.92 20.32 8.13
N THR A 16 -25.12 20.27 6.81
CA THR A 16 -24.74 19.13 5.98
C THR A 16 -23.23 19.02 5.84
N THR A 17 -22.52 20.13 5.58
CA THR A 17 -21.06 20.12 5.50
C THR A 17 -20.45 19.77 6.86
N LEU A 18 -20.99 20.26 7.96
CA LEU A 18 -20.55 19.87 9.29
C LEU A 18 -20.80 18.37 9.54
N MET A 19 -21.99 17.83 9.25
CA MET A 19 -22.26 16.39 9.41
C MET A 19 -21.35 15.54 8.52
N MET A 20 -21.14 15.93 7.26
CA MET A 20 -20.22 15.25 6.37
C MET A 20 -18.80 15.26 6.93
N LEU A 21 -18.31 16.41 7.40
CA LEU A 21 -17.00 16.52 8.04
C LEU A 21 -16.92 15.66 9.30
N LEU A 22 -17.91 15.67 10.18
CA LEU A 22 -17.88 14.87 11.40
C LEU A 22 -17.88 13.36 11.15
N MET A 23 -18.50 12.90 10.06
CA MET A 23 -18.57 11.47 9.71
C MET A 23 -17.35 10.97 8.92
N THR A 24 -16.61 11.85 8.24
CA THR A 24 -15.47 11.46 7.40
C THR A 24 -14.14 12.09 7.79
N SER A 25 -14.10 12.92 8.85
CA SER A 25 -12.87 13.63 9.22
C SER A 25 -11.86 12.68 9.88
N PRO A 26 -10.61 12.61 9.37
CA PRO A 26 -9.53 11.89 10.02
C PRO A 26 -9.17 12.47 11.39
N ALA A 27 -9.52 13.74 11.69
CA ALA A 27 -9.28 14.35 13.01
C ALA A 27 -10.15 13.74 14.13
N LEU A 28 -11.21 13.00 13.79
CA LEU A 28 -12.05 12.26 14.75
C LEU A 28 -11.68 10.76 14.79
N ALA A 29 -10.67 10.32 14.05
CA ALA A 29 -10.09 8.99 14.15
C ALA A 29 -9.22 8.88 15.42
N LEU A 30 -9.86 9.00 16.58
CA LEU A 30 -9.25 8.74 17.90
C LEU A 30 -9.11 7.22 18.18
N THR A 31 -9.58 6.36 17.28
CA THR A 31 -9.16 4.97 17.26
C THR A 31 -7.74 4.95 16.73
N ARG A 32 -6.79 4.53 17.57
CA ARG A 32 -5.40 4.26 17.17
C ARG A 32 -5.48 3.35 15.94
N ASP A 33 -5.05 3.85 14.78
CA ASP A 33 -5.03 3.05 13.56
C ASP A 33 -3.84 2.09 13.66
N ASP A 34 -3.94 0.89 13.08
CA ASP A 34 -2.81 -0.05 13.04
C ASP A 34 -1.64 0.52 12.19
N GLY A 35 -1.87 1.64 11.50
CA GLY A 35 -0.83 2.47 10.89
C GLY A 35 -0.03 3.33 11.87
N ASP A 36 -0.58 3.66 13.05
CA ASP A 36 0.11 4.45 14.09
C ASP A 36 1.02 3.59 14.96
N ASP A 37 0.74 2.29 15.08
CA ASP A 37 1.61 1.31 15.75
C ASP A 37 2.04 0.24 14.74
N PRO A 38 3.15 0.48 14.00
CA PRO A 38 3.62 -0.46 12.97
C PRO A 38 4.15 -1.78 13.54
N GLY A 39 4.03 -2.02 14.85
CA GLY A 39 4.56 -3.18 15.54
C GLY A 39 6.09 -3.22 15.54
N THR A 40 6.64 -4.37 15.92
CA THR A 40 8.09 -4.57 15.91
C THR A 40 8.60 -4.61 14.46
N GLY A 41 9.33 -3.58 14.06
CA GLY A 41 9.95 -3.50 12.73
C GLY A 41 10.91 -4.67 12.45
N LEU A 42 11.12 -4.95 11.16
CA LEU A 42 12.06 -5.97 10.70
C LEU A 42 13.48 -5.64 11.16
N SER A 43 14.20 -6.65 11.66
CA SER A 43 15.63 -6.51 11.90
C SER A 43 16.38 -6.26 10.59
N ILE A 44 17.55 -5.61 10.67
CA ILE A 44 18.40 -5.33 9.52
C ILE A 44 18.69 -6.60 8.72
N GLY A 45 18.95 -7.72 9.41
CA GLY A 45 19.19 -9.02 8.78
C GLY A 45 17.98 -9.54 8.00
N GLN A 46 16.76 -9.39 8.53
CA GLN A 46 15.55 -9.79 7.82
C GLN A 46 15.28 -8.90 6.61
N THR A 47 15.47 -7.58 6.74
CA THR A 47 15.31 -6.63 5.63
C THR A 47 16.29 -6.95 4.50
N LEU A 48 17.58 -7.13 4.80
CA LEU A 48 18.57 -7.48 3.79
C LEU A 48 18.34 -8.89 3.23
N GLY A 49 17.93 -9.84 4.07
CA GLY A 49 17.61 -11.19 3.65
C GLY A 49 16.45 -11.25 2.65
N LEU A 50 15.33 -10.58 2.97
CA LEU A 50 14.12 -10.61 2.17
C LEU A 50 14.19 -9.72 0.92
N TYR A 51 14.79 -8.54 1.01
CA TYR A 51 14.74 -7.55 -0.07
C TYR A 51 16.02 -7.47 -0.91
N VAL A 52 17.11 -8.10 -0.48
CA VAL A 52 18.38 -8.10 -1.24
C VAL A 52 18.82 -9.52 -1.57
N ALA A 53 18.99 -10.37 -0.55
CA ALA A 53 19.50 -11.73 -0.78
C ALA A 53 18.51 -12.60 -1.55
N LEU A 54 17.23 -12.58 -1.17
CA LEU A 54 16.18 -13.39 -1.82
C LEU A 54 16.05 -13.07 -3.33
N PRO A 55 15.95 -11.79 -3.78
CA PRO A 55 15.99 -11.47 -5.20
C PRO A 55 17.24 -11.98 -5.94
N ILE A 56 18.43 -11.86 -5.34
CA ILE A 56 19.69 -12.34 -5.95
C ILE A 56 19.66 -13.87 -6.12
N VAL A 57 19.23 -14.60 -5.08
CA VAL A 57 19.13 -16.06 -5.14
C VAL A 57 18.15 -16.49 -6.22
N LEU A 58 16.96 -15.87 -6.29
CA LEU A 58 15.98 -16.15 -7.34
C LEU A 58 16.56 -15.92 -8.74
N PHE A 59 17.25 -14.81 -8.94
CA PHE A 59 17.92 -14.52 -10.21
C PHE A 59 18.93 -15.61 -10.58
N LEU A 60 19.83 -15.97 -9.66
CA LEU A 60 20.85 -16.98 -9.90
C LEU A 60 20.25 -18.37 -10.20
N VAL A 61 19.19 -18.73 -9.50
CA VAL A 61 18.45 -19.98 -9.76
C VAL A 61 17.88 -19.97 -11.18
N ILE A 62 17.19 -18.90 -11.58
CA ILE A 62 16.62 -18.78 -12.92
C ILE A 62 17.71 -18.84 -13.98
N THR A 63 18.78 -18.05 -13.84
CA THR A 63 19.89 -18.05 -14.78
C THR A 63 20.55 -19.42 -14.87
N GLY A 64 20.79 -20.08 -13.74
CA GLY A 64 21.36 -21.44 -13.72
C GLY A 64 20.47 -22.45 -14.42
N LEU A 65 19.16 -22.43 -14.17
CA LEU A 65 18.19 -23.29 -14.85
C LEU A 65 18.17 -23.06 -16.36
N VAL A 66 18.19 -21.80 -16.80
CA VAL A 66 18.25 -21.45 -18.23
C VAL A 66 19.51 -21.99 -18.88
N MET A 67 20.68 -21.82 -18.24
CA MET A 67 21.96 -22.31 -18.78
C MET A 67 22.00 -23.84 -18.88
N VAL A 68 21.46 -24.55 -17.89
CA VAL A 68 21.38 -26.02 -17.90
C VAL A 68 20.45 -26.49 -19.02
N LEU A 69 19.26 -25.90 -19.14
CA LEU A 69 18.28 -26.29 -20.15
C LEU A 69 18.77 -25.99 -21.58
N ASP A 70 19.40 -24.83 -21.81
CA ASP A 70 19.97 -24.48 -23.13
C ASP A 70 21.06 -25.46 -23.58
N LYS A 71 21.92 -25.89 -22.65
CA LYS A 71 22.94 -26.90 -22.93
C LYS A 71 22.33 -28.25 -23.32
N SER A 72 21.24 -28.66 -22.68
CA SER A 72 20.55 -29.91 -23.02
C SER A 72 19.97 -29.90 -24.43
N HIS A 73 19.46 -28.76 -24.92
CA HIS A 73 18.95 -28.64 -26.29
C HIS A 73 20.06 -28.71 -27.36
N LYS A 74 21.21 -28.08 -27.11
CA LYS A 74 22.36 -28.14 -28.01
C LYS A 74 22.96 -29.54 -28.15
N GLN A 75 22.92 -30.36 -27.11
CA GLN A 75 23.41 -31.74 -27.19
C GLN A 75 22.49 -32.70 -27.95
N GLN A 76 21.19 -32.38 -28.09
CA GLN A 76 20.25 -33.21 -28.87
C GLN A 76 20.28 -32.94 -30.38
N GLN A 77 20.85 -31.81 -30.82
CA GLN A 77 20.92 -31.42 -32.24
C GLN A 77 22.30 -31.64 -32.88
N GLY A 78 23.24 -32.27 -32.16
CA GLY A 78 24.58 -32.61 -32.64
C GLY A 78 24.74 -34.10 -32.96
#